data_AF-A0A661L272-F1
#
_entry.id   AF-A0A661L272-F1
#
_cell.length_a   1.000
_cell.length_b   1.000
_cell.length_c   1.000
_cell.angle_alpha   90.00
_cell.angle_beta   90.00
_cell.angle_gamma   90.00
#
_symmetry.space_group_name_H-M   'P 1'
#
loop_
_entity.id
_entity.type
_entity.pdbx_description
1 polymer ?
#
loop_
_entity_poly.entity_id
_entity_poly.type
_entity_poly.pdbx_seq_one_letter_code
_entity_poly.pdbx_strand_id
1 'polypeptide(L)'
;MVPSTERRAGVIRAMLGHVVVVHRATNEAYFGRTGDTIYENDAIYTLDDSRCRIYFFDDDLVSMAANTEFAVDQYEDKREEKKKTSFFSMLKGKAMFFALRL
;
A
#
# COMPACT_ATOMS: atom_id res chain seq x y z
N MET A 1 -2.56 10.24 -7.96
CA MET A 1 -3.70 9.60 -7.27
C MET A 1 -4.93 9.53 -8.17
N VAL A 2 -5.65 8.42 -8.11
CA VAL A 2 -7.04 8.31 -8.58
C VAL A 2 -7.95 8.45 -7.36
N PRO A 3 -8.94 9.37 -7.36
CA PRO A 3 -9.93 9.44 -6.28
C PRO A 3 -10.71 8.13 -6.17
N SER A 4 -10.95 7.67 -4.94
CA SER A 4 -11.60 6.39 -4.67
C SER A 4 -12.65 6.50 -3.59
N THR A 5 -13.71 5.72 -3.71
CA THR A 5 -14.71 5.51 -2.65
C THR A 5 -14.30 4.41 -1.67
N GLU A 6 -13.32 3.58 -2.04
CA GLU A 6 -12.73 2.56 -1.16
C GLU A 6 -12.09 3.18 0.08
N ARG A 7 -11.92 2.40 1.14
CA ARG A 7 -11.35 2.92 2.37
C ARG A 7 -9.89 3.30 2.16
N ARG A 8 -9.48 4.42 2.74
CA ARG A 8 -8.08 4.86 2.78
C ARG A 8 -7.29 3.93 3.70
N ALA A 9 -6.25 3.30 3.18
CA ALA A 9 -5.41 2.37 3.92
C ALA A 9 -4.11 3.03 4.41
N GLY A 10 -3.51 3.90 3.61
CA GLY A 10 -2.24 4.54 3.98
C GLY A 10 -1.79 5.64 3.03
N VAL A 11 -0.51 5.97 3.12
CA VAL A 11 0.16 6.97 2.27
C VAL A 11 1.53 6.50 1.82
N ILE A 12 1.90 6.77 0.57
CA ILE A 12 3.28 6.61 0.10
C ILE A 12 4.14 7.65 0.81
N ARG A 13 5.00 7.23 1.73
CA ARG A 13 5.90 8.12 2.48
C ARG A 13 7.21 8.40 1.79
N ALA A 14 7.73 7.42 1.07
CA ALA A 14 8.97 7.57 0.32
C ALA A 14 8.97 6.62 -0.87
N MET A 15 9.62 7.04 -1.94
CA MET A 15 9.88 6.19 -3.08
C MET A 15 11.22 6.56 -3.74
N LEU A 16 11.81 5.58 -4.41
CA LEU A 16 12.91 5.73 -5.35
C LEU A 16 12.47 5.06 -6.65
N GLY A 17 12.81 5.65 -7.80
CA GLY A 17 12.45 5.09 -9.10
C GLY A 17 10.95 5.20 -9.39
N HIS A 18 10.39 4.19 -10.05
CA HIS A 18 9.02 4.17 -10.54
C HIS A 18 8.17 3.16 -9.76
N VAL A 19 7.06 3.67 -9.22
CA VAL A 19 6.03 2.86 -8.56
C VAL A 19 4.75 3.03 -9.36
N VAL A 20 4.16 1.92 -9.78
CA VAL A 20 2.83 1.91 -10.41
C VAL A 20 1.82 1.49 -9.35
N VAL A 21 0.75 2.25 -9.22
CA VAL A 21 -0.41 1.88 -8.42
C VAL A 21 -1.54 1.56 -9.39
N VAL A 22 -2.11 0.38 -9.25
CA VAL A 22 -3.28 -0.07 -9.99
C VAL A 22 -4.43 -0.21 -9.01
N HIS A 23 -5.48 0.55 -9.25
CA HIS A 23 -6.68 0.47 -8.44
C HIS A 23 -7.58 -0.63 -8.97
N ARG A 24 -7.55 -1.82 -8.36
CA ARG A 24 -8.11 -3.05 -8.97
C ARG A 24 -9.61 -3.01 -9.18
N ALA A 25 -10.33 -2.20 -8.39
CA ALA A 25 -11.78 -2.04 -8.53
C ALA A 25 -12.17 -1.33 -9.85
N THR A 26 -11.35 -0.38 -10.31
CA THR A 26 -11.59 0.39 -11.55
C THR A 26 -10.66 0.00 -12.69
N ASN A 27 -9.62 -0.78 -12.40
CA ASN A 27 -8.52 -1.13 -13.31
C ASN A 27 -7.77 0.11 -13.84
N GLU A 28 -7.82 1.22 -13.10
CA GLU A 28 -7.06 2.42 -13.43
C GLU A 28 -5.65 2.34 -12.85
N ALA A 29 -4.65 2.69 -13.65
CA ALA A 29 -3.25 2.66 -13.25
C ALA A 29 -2.63 4.05 -13.32
N TYR A 30 -1.77 4.38 -12.36
CA TYR A 30 -1.02 5.62 -12.34
C TYR A 30 0.37 5.45 -11.73
N PHE A 31 1.28 6.36 -12.07
CA PHE A 31 2.56 6.45 -11.37
C PHE A 31 2.36 7.10 -10.00
N GLY A 32 2.67 6.34 -8.95
CA GLY A 32 2.61 6.81 -7.57
C GLY A 32 3.60 7.94 -7.31
N ARG A 33 3.28 8.79 -6.36
CA ARG A 33 4.13 9.87 -5.85
C ARG A 33 4.15 9.86 -4.34
N THR A 34 5.23 10.35 -3.75
CA THR A 34 5.25 10.63 -2.31
C THR A 34 4.07 11.53 -1.93
N GLY A 35 3.33 11.13 -0.91
CA GLY A 35 2.10 11.79 -0.44
C GLY A 35 0.81 11.24 -1.03
N ASP A 36 0.87 10.41 -2.09
CA ASP A 36 -0.33 9.76 -2.61
C ASP A 36 -0.94 8.84 -1.55
N THR A 37 -2.27 8.90 -1.43
CA THR A 37 -3.06 7.98 -0.60
C THR A 37 -3.15 6.62 -1.30
N ILE A 38 -3.00 5.56 -0.51
CA ILE A 38 -3.28 4.18 -0.89
C ILE A 38 -4.63 3.78 -0.28
N TYR A 39 -5.44 3.08 -1.05
CA TYR A 39 -6.76 2.61 -0.70
C TYR A 39 -6.79 1.08 -0.63
N GLU A 40 -7.83 0.52 0.00
CA GLU A 40 -8.21 -0.87 -0.23
C GLU A 40 -8.39 -1.10 -1.74
N ASN A 41 -8.12 -2.32 -2.20
CA ASN A 41 -8.10 -2.72 -3.62
C ASN A 41 -6.93 -2.16 -4.46
N ASP A 42 -6.05 -1.32 -3.91
CA ASP A 42 -4.82 -0.95 -4.61
C ASP A 42 -3.83 -2.12 -4.69
N ALA A 43 -3.23 -2.29 -5.86
CA ALA A 43 -2.03 -3.07 -6.09
C ALA A 43 -0.87 -2.14 -6.43
N ILE A 44 0.25 -2.33 -5.75
CA ILE A 44 1.46 -1.52 -5.84
C ILE A 44 2.57 -2.36 -6.46
N TYR A 45 3.18 -1.80 -7.50
CA TYR A 45 4.23 -2.42 -8.29
C TYR A 45 5.48 -1.54 -8.22
N THR A 46 6.56 -2.06 -7.64
CA THR A 46 7.89 -1.44 -7.76
C THR A 46 8.59 -2.02 -8.99
N LEU A 47 9.03 -1.16 -9.90
CA LEU A 47 9.78 -1.59 -11.09
C LEU A 47 11.26 -1.86 -10.75
N ASP A 48 12.08 -2.08 -11.78
CA ASP A 48 13.54 -2.14 -11.64
C ASP A 48 14.09 -0.88 -10.97
N ASP A 49 15.15 -1.07 -10.16
CA ASP A 49 15.82 -0.03 -9.37
C ASP A 49 14.89 0.84 -8.49
N SER A 50 13.68 0.33 -8.21
CA SER A 50 12.65 1.08 -7.51
C SER A 50 12.44 0.59 -6.08
N ARG A 51 12.01 1.49 -5.21
CA ARG A 51 11.64 1.18 -3.81
C ARG A 51 10.42 2.00 -3.44
N CYS A 52 9.59 1.43 -2.58
CA CYS A 52 8.42 2.13 -2.05
C CYS A 52 8.32 1.90 -0.54
N ARG A 53 7.93 2.94 0.20
CA ARG A 53 7.59 2.85 1.61
C ARG A 53 6.22 3.45 1.82
N ILE A 54 5.30 2.66 2.37
CA ILE A 54 3.94 3.06 2.70
C ILE A 54 3.79 3.05 4.21
N TYR A 55 3.18 4.10 4.76
CA TYR A 55 2.71 4.14 6.15
C TYR A 55 1.20 3.94 6.11
N PHE A 56 0.73 2.91 6.78
CA PHE A 56 -0.69 2.67 6.98
C PHE A 56 -1.22 3.56 8.10
N PHE A 57 -2.53 3.81 8.10
CA PHE A 57 -3.16 4.66 9.11
C PHE A 57 -3.29 3.99 10.48
N ASP A 58 -2.95 2.72 10.60
CA ASP A 58 -2.95 1.90 11.80
C ASP A 58 -1.53 1.75 12.37
N ASP A 59 -0.66 2.68 12.00
CA ASP A 59 0.75 2.80 12.37
C ASP A 59 1.67 1.70 11.82
N ASP A 60 1.16 0.76 11.01
CA ASP A 60 2.02 -0.19 10.30
C ASP A 60 2.80 0.48 9.17
N LEU A 61 3.93 -0.12 8.84
CA LEU A 61 4.81 0.32 7.77
C LEU A 61 5.22 -0.85 6.91
N VAL A 62 5.10 -0.68 5.59
CA VAL A 62 5.70 -1.62 4.63
C VAL A 62 6.76 -0.92 3.81
N SER A 63 7.91 -1.58 3.64
CA SER A 63 8.96 -1.20 2.70
C SER A 63 9.09 -2.29 1.63
N MET A 64 8.92 -1.91 0.37
CA MET A 64 9.01 -2.78 -0.80
C MET A 64 10.35 -2.56 -1.52
N ALA A 65 11.01 -3.65 -1.87
CA ALA A 65 12.20 -3.63 -2.74
C ALA A 65 11.79 -3.53 -4.22
N ALA A 66 12.76 -3.51 -5.14
CA ALA A 66 12.50 -3.58 -6.57
C ALA A 66 11.76 -4.87 -6.95
N ASN A 67 11.06 -4.85 -8.08
CA ASN A 67 10.34 -6.00 -8.64
C ASN A 67 9.37 -6.66 -7.66
N THR A 68 8.63 -5.86 -6.90
CA THR A 68 7.65 -6.33 -5.91
C THR A 68 6.24 -5.98 -6.34
N GLU A 69 5.34 -6.95 -6.20
CA GLU A 69 3.90 -6.80 -6.43
C GLU A 69 3.18 -7.08 -5.12
N PHE A 70 2.60 -6.04 -4.54
CA PHE A 70 1.95 -6.07 -3.24
C PHE A 70 0.57 -5.44 -3.34
N ALA A 71 -0.45 -6.06 -2.79
CA ALA A 71 -1.81 -5.53 -2.82
C ALA A 71 -2.39 -5.37 -1.42
N VAL A 72 -3.19 -4.31 -1.26
CA VAL A 72 -4.03 -4.07 -0.09
C VAL A 72 -5.39 -4.66 -0.41
N ASP A 73 -5.68 -5.84 0.13
CA ASP A 73 -6.93 -6.56 -0.16
C ASP A 73 -8.06 -6.08 0.75
N GLN A 74 -7.77 -5.95 2.05
CA GLN A 74 -8.71 -5.44 3.04
C GLN A 74 -7.96 -4.70 4.13
N TYR A 75 -8.55 -3.63 4.63
CA TYR A 75 -7.99 -2.77 5.64
C TYR A 75 -9.10 -2.24 6.55
N GLU A 76 -9.26 -2.86 7.71
CA GLU A 76 -10.25 -2.45 8.70
C GLU A 76 -9.56 -2.09 10.02
N ASP A 77 -9.62 -0.80 10.39
CA ASP A 77 -9.16 -0.29 11.68
C ASP A 77 -10.37 0.17 12.51
N LYS A 78 -10.75 -0.64 13.50
CA LYS A 78 -11.77 -0.32 14.51
C LYS A 78 -11.10 0.01 15.84
N ARG A 79 -10.46 1.17 15.90
CA ARG A 79 -9.74 1.66 17.09
C ARG A 79 -10.60 1.62 18.37
N GLU A 80 -11.88 1.98 18.28
CA GLU A 80 -12.80 1.95 19.43
C GLU A 80 -13.02 0.55 19.99
N GLU A 81 -13.06 -0.47 19.11
CA GLU A 81 -13.22 -1.88 19.49
C GLU A 81 -11.89 -2.57 19.80
N LYS A 82 -10.75 -1.86 19.69
CA LYS A 82 -9.39 -2.43 19.71
C LYS A 82 -9.22 -3.61 18.74
N LYS A 83 -9.91 -3.57 17.61
CA LYS A 83 -9.84 -4.58 16.56
C LYS A 83 -9.25 -3.97 15.31
N LYS A 84 -8.25 -4.66 14.77
CA LYS A 84 -7.61 -4.34 13.50
C LYS A 84 -7.55 -5.60 12.67
N THR A 85 -7.92 -5.49 11.40
CA THR A 85 -7.81 -6.59 10.44
C THR A 85 -7.32 -6.01 9.12
N SER A 86 -6.08 -6.36 8.77
CA SER A 86 -5.45 -5.92 7.53
C SER A 86 -4.99 -7.16 6.77
N PHE A 87 -5.53 -7.34 5.57
CA PHE A 87 -5.15 -8.41 4.65
C PHE A 87 -4.38 -7.82 3.47
N PHE A 88 -3.19 -8.37 3.28
CA PHE A 88 -2.29 -8.01 2.20
C PHE A 88 -1.89 -9.28 1.44
N SER A 89 -1.78 -9.16 0.13
CA SER A 89 -1.23 -10.21 -0.73
C SER A 89 0.04 -9.74 -1.41
N MET A 90 0.94 -10.68 -1.70
CA MET A 90 2.16 -10.40 -2.44
C MET A 90 2.36 -11.51 -3.46
N LEU A 91 2.37 -11.15 -4.74
CA LEU A 91 2.54 -12.14 -5.81
C LEU A 91 4.02 -12.47 -6.02
N LYS A 92 4.90 -11.45 -5.95
CA LYS A 92 6.34 -11.60 -6.13
C LYS A 92 7.12 -10.48 -5.44
N GLY A 93 8.42 -10.70 -5.29
CA GLY A 93 9.38 -9.71 -4.80
C GLY A 93 9.65 -9.82 -3.30
N LYS A 94 9.99 -8.68 -2.68
CA LYS A 94 10.36 -8.62 -1.26
C LYS A 94 9.74 -7.39 -0.61
N ALA A 95 9.00 -7.63 0.46
CA ALA A 95 8.49 -6.59 1.35
C ALA A 95 8.94 -6.86 2.78
N MET A 96 9.29 -5.79 3.50
CA MET A 96 9.51 -5.82 4.94
C MET A 96 8.36 -5.08 5.61
N PHE A 97 7.66 -5.79 6.49
CA PHE A 97 6.50 -5.28 7.18
C PHE A 97 6.83 -5.09 8.66
N PHE A 98 6.62 -3.88 9.16
CA PHE A 98 6.73 -3.55 10.57
C PHE A 98 5.32 -3.39 11.10
N ALA A 99 4.83 -4.45 11.74
CA ALA A 99 3.54 -4.44 12.42
C ALA A 99 3.74 -3.83 13.81
N LEU A 100 3.33 -2.58 13.99
CA LEU A 100 3.39 -1.94 15.29
C LEU A 100 2.13 -2.35 16.06
N ARG A 101 2.31 -3.14 17.11
CA ARG A 101 1.22 -3.44 18.05
C ARG A 101 1.09 -2.30 19.04
N LEU A 102 -0.13 -1.79 19.18
CA LEU A 102 -0.60 -1.13 20.41
C LEU A 102 -1.01 -2.18 21.44
#